data_AF-A0A3D4XGE1-F1
#
_entry.id   AF-A0A3D4XGE1-F1
#
_cell.length_a   1.000
_cell.length_b   1.000
_cell.length_c   1.000
_cell.angle_alpha   90.00
_cell.angle_beta   90.00
_cell.angle_gamma   90.00
#
_symmetry.space_group_name_H-M   'P 1'
#
loop_
_entity.id
_entity.type
_entity.pdbx_description
1 polymer ?
#
loop_
_entity_poly.entity_id
_entity_poly.type
_entity_poly.pdbx_seq_one_letter_code
_entity_poly.pdbx_strand_id
1 'polypeptide(L)'
;MYRLYILSLTTDRELKTDTTLEQLAAFVGEKPTAYKGGKTDKYKSLSFTERLKASGEVIVETERRSSINGDKSVQRNIYTFKKPVATKYTRLAKGLYFLDLDIKVKGYIIKLCSITTPRTFKIDKSLREMEKLLKMSKNTIKKYNEIIEKAGLLEITEDGMLLKIDSLIIDSPKSEEKAKEMLNDFDTIVTFKQDQGIQLNIQEMIFLKAKKSDFKEIKNIESWSYWLASGVPFKQKVKQITLN
;
A
#
# COMPACT_ATOMS: atom_id res chain seq x y z
N MET A 1 10.84 -6.60 -3.92
CA MET A 1 9.50 -6.08 -3.59
C MET A 1 8.41 -6.98 -4.19
N TYR A 2 8.40 -7.24 -5.51
CA TYR A 2 7.53 -8.25 -6.16
C TYR A 2 7.50 -9.61 -5.43
N ARG A 3 8.69 -10.05 -5.04
CA ARG A 3 9.02 -11.18 -4.17
C ARG A 3 8.32 -11.23 -2.81
N LEU A 4 8.26 -10.08 -2.13
CA LEU A 4 7.59 -9.92 -0.84
C LEU A 4 6.08 -9.93 -1.02
N TYR A 5 5.65 -9.44 -2.17
CA TYR A 5 4.27 -9.29 -2.53
C TYR A 5 3.61 -10.60 -2.98
N ILE A 6 4.34 -11.51 -3.65
CA ILE A 6 3.83 -12.88 -3.91
C ILE A 6 3.45 -13.58 -2.60
N LEU A 7 4.26 -13.39 -1.55
CA LEU A 7 3.92 -13.87 -0.21
C LEU A 7 2.73 -13.11 0.38
N SER A 8 2.65 -11.77 0.25
CA SER A 8 1.54 -10.98 0.78
C SER A 8 0.21 -11.11 0.02
N LEU A 9 0.22 -11.55 -1.24
CA LEU A 9 -0.99 -11.85 -2.02
C LEU A 9 -1.81 -13.00 -1.42
N THR A 10 -1.22 -13.75 -0.51
CA THR A 10 -1.87 -14.84 0.21
C THR A 10 -2.34 -14.44 1.61
N THR A 11 -2.13 -13.18 2.05
CA THR A 11 -2.31 -12.76 3.44
C THR A 11 -3.53 -11.85 3.63
N ASP A 12 -4.72 -12.45 3.67
CA ASP A 12 -5.89 -11.92 4.38
C ASP A 12 -5.79 -12.13 5.91
N ARG A 13 -4.78 -12.88 6.33
CA ARG A 13 -4.46 -13.30 7.69
C ARG A 13 -2.97 -13.14 7.98
N GLU A 14 -2.61 -13.28 9.25
CA GLU A 14 -1.20 -13.48 9.61
C GLU A 14 -0.66 -14.73 8.90
N LEU A 15 0.52 -14.61 8.29
CA LEU A 15 1.16 -15.71 7.56
C LEU A 15 2.54 -15.97 8.13
N LYS A 16 2.75 -17.21 8.58
CA LYS A 16 4.04 -17.74 9.00
C LYS A 16 4.57 -18.68 7.91
N THR A 17 5.78 -18.42 7.41
CA THR A 17 6.40 -19.24 6.35
C THR A 17 7.91 -19.40 6.54
N ASP A 18 8.43 -20.57 6.19
CA ASP A 18 9.86 -20.89 6.19
C ASP A 18 10.46 -20.95 4.77
N THR A 19 9.79 -20.31 3.79
CA THR A 19 10.20 -20.29 2.38
C THR A 19 11.66 -19.86 2.21
N THR A 20 12.46 -20.69 1.53
CA THR A 20 13.88 -20.37 1.27
C THR A 20 14.03 -19.33 0.16
N LEU A 21 15.21 -18.69 0.09
CA LEU A 21 15.50 -17.75 -1.00
C LEU A 21 15.49 -18.45 -2.37
N GLU A 22 15.88 -19.71 -2.44
CA GLU A 22 15.87 -20.52 -3.66
C GLU A 22 14.44 -20.81 -4.13
N GLN A 23 13.56 -21.24 -3.22
CA GLN A 23 12.15 -21.47 -3.54
C GLN A 23 11.48 -20.19 -4.03
N LEU A 24 11.75 -19.08 -3.33
CA LEU A 24 11.19 -17.80 -3.68
C LEU A 24 11.75 -17.27 -5.01
N ALA A 25 13.03 -17.50 -5.29
CA ALA A 25 13.66 -17.19 -6.57
C ALA A 25 13.02 -17.99 -7.73
N ALA A 26 12.73 -19.27 -7.51
CA ALA A 26 12.03 -20.12 -8.47
C ALA A 26 10.62 -19.62 -8.75
N PHE A 27 9.87 -19.23 -7.71
CA PHE A 27 8.51 -18.69 -7.88
C PHE A 27 8.43 -17.45 -8.75
N VAL A 28 9.49 -16.62 -8.80
CA VAL A 28 9.49 -15.37 -9.56
C VAL A 28 10.37 -15.40 -10.81
N GLY A 29 11.00 -16.53 -11.11
CA GLY A 29 11.90 -16.69 -12.27
C GLY A 29 13.16 -15.83 -12.19
N GLU A 30 13.75 -15.67 -10.99
CA GLU A 30 14.97 -14.89 -10.78
C GLU A 30 16.10 -15.73 -10.17
N LYS A 31 17.33 -15.22 -10.18
CA LYS A 31 18.48 -15.90 -9.56
C LYS A 31 18.50 -15.66 -8.04
N PRO A 32 18.86 -16.66 -7.21
CA PRO A 32 18.99 -16.50 -5.74
C PRO A 32 19.98 -15.40 -5.32
N THR A 33 20.98 -15.09 -6.15
CA THR A 33 21.92 -13.99 -5.90
C THR A 33 21.25 -12.62 -5.84
N ALA A 34 20.11 -12.44 -6.49
CA ALA A 34 19.36 -11.18 -6.45
C ALA A 34 18.75 -10.86 -5.07
N TYR A 35 18.80 -11.82 -4.13
CA TYR A 35 18.29 -11.69 -2.77
C TYR A 35 19.38 -11.42 -1.74
N LYS A 36 20.64 -11.67 -2.13
CA LYS A 36 21.79 -11.41 -1.28
C LYS A 36 21.99 -9.90 -1.16
N GLY A 37 22.32 -9.46 0.05
CA GLY A 37 22.81 -8.11 0.30
C GLY A 37 24.26 -8.01 -0.12
N GLY A 38 24.80 -6.80 -0.09
CA GLY A 38 26.20 -6.56 -0.36
C GLY A 38 26.64 -5.28 0.35
N LYS A 39 27.87 -5.28 0.86
CA LYS A 39 28.48 -4.09 1.43
C LYS A 39 29.77 -3.84 0.69
N THR A 40 29.90 -2.62 0.18
CA THR A 40 31.15 -2.03 -0.30
C THR A 40 31.45 -0.83 0.59
N ASP A 41 32.66 -0.28 0.52
CA ASP A 41 33.05 0.90 1.31
C ASP A 41 32.17 2.13 1.02
N LYS A 42 31.53 2.18 -0.17
CA LYS A 42 30.69 3.31 -0.61
C LYS A 42 29.19 3.04 -0.53
N TYR A 43 28.76 1.78 -0.44
CA TYR A 43 27.34 1.42 -0.54
C TYR A 43 27.00 0.12 0.20
N LYS A 44 25.92 0.14 0.99
CA LYS A 44 25.31 -1.05 1.58
C LYS A 44 23.96 -1.33 0.91
N SER A 45 23.90 -2.43 0.15
CA SER A 45 22.65 -3.02 -0.32
C SER A 45 22.13 -3.97 0.75
N LEU A 46 20.96 -3.68 1.31
CA LEU A 46 20.28 -4.57 2.24
C LEU A 46 19.88 -5.88 1.53
N SER A 47 20.16 -7.01 2.16
CA SER A 47 19.64 -8.32 1.76
C SER A 47 18.11 -8.34 1.81
N PHE A 48 17.50 -9.37 1.20
CA PHE A 48 16.05 -9.55 1.28
C PHE A 48 15.56 -9.55 2.73
N THR A 49 16.15 -10.36 3.59
CA THR A 49 15.81 -10.43 5.02
C THR A 49 15.98 -9.10 5.74
N GLU A 50 17.09 -8.37 5.50
CA GLU A 50 17.29 -7.06 6.10
C GLU A 50 16.24 -6.03 5.65
N ARG A 51 15.83 -6.06 4.37
CA ARG A 51 14.74 -5.20 3.87
C ARG A 51 13.41 -5.52 4.55
N LEU A 52 13.15 -6.79 4.88
CA LEU A 52 11.92 -7.18 5.58
C LEU A 52 11.93 -6.70 7.01
N LYS A 53 13.04 -6.89 7.73
CA LYS A 53 13.21 -6.35 9.08
C LYS A 53 13.06 -4.83 9.11
N ALA A 54 13.68 -4.14 8.16
CA ALA A 54 13.62 -2.68 8.05
C ALA A 54 12.19 -2.15 7.77
N SER A 55 11.29 -2.96 7.23
CA SER A 55 9.91 -2.54 6.99
C SER A 55 9.08 -2.42 8.27
N GLY A 56 9.44 -3.11 9.35
CA GLY A 56 8.63 -3.18 10.59
C GLY A 56 7.34 -4.01 10.48
N GLU A 57 6.98 -4.46 9.28
CA GLU A 57 5.76 -5.22 8.98
C GLU A 57 5.96 -6.75 9.02
N VAL A 58 7.22 -7.20 9.01
CA VAL A 58 7.59 -8.62 9.01
C VAL A 58 8.50 -8.92 10.19
N ILE A 59 8.07 -9.87 11.03
CA ILE A 59 8.90 -10.45 12.08
C ILE A 59 9.72 -11.56 11.44
N VAL A 60 11.04 -11.57 11.70
CA VAL A 60 11.93 -12.60 11.18
C VAL A 60 12.63 -13.29 12.33
N GLU A 61 12.32 -14.58 12.49
CA GLU A 61 12.94 -15.47 13.46
C GLU A 61 13.90 -16.42 12.75
N THR A 62 14.84 -16.98 13.50
CA THR A 62 15.80 -17.93 12.98
C THR A 62 15.69 -19.21 13.78
N GLU A 63 15.33 -20.31 13.13
CA GLU A 63 15.25 -21.64 13.74
C GLU A 63 16.38 -22.51 13.20
N ARG A 64 17.02 -23.30 14.08
CA ARG A 64 17.86 -24.43 13.66
C ARG A 64 17.00 -25.67 13.58
N ARG A 65 16.97 -26.33 12.42
CA ARG A 65 16.34 -27.64 12.25
C ARG A 65 17.37 -28.67 11.83
N SER A 66 17.20 -29.90 12.28
CA SER A 66 17.97 -31.03 11.76
C SER A 66 17.67 -31.17 10.27
N SER A 67 18.70 -31.34 9.45
CA SER A 67 18.51 -31.71 8.05
C SER A 67 17.80 -33.06 7.97
N ILE A 68 17.09 -33.31 6.89
CA ILE A 68 16.42 -34.59 6.64
C ILE A 68 17.42 -35.77 6.70
N ASN A 69 18.70 -35.53 6.41
CA ASN A 69 19.75 -36.54 6.41
C ASN A 69 20.47 -36.66 7.77
N GLY A 70 19.95 -36.07 8.86
CA GLY A 70 20.44 -36.27 10.24
C GLY A 70 21.78 -35.61 10.60
N ASP A 71 22.71 -35.49 9.67
CA ASP A 71 24.11 -35.13 9.98
C ASP A 71 24.41 -33.63 10.08
N LYS A 72 23.45 -32.77 9.70
CA LYS A 72 23.68 -31.30 9.65
C LYS A 72 22.50 -30.54 10.22
N SER A 73 22.77 -29.49 10.98
CA SER A 73 21.75 -28.50 11.33
C SER A 73 21.64 -27.46 10.21
N VAL A 74 20.42 -27.18 9.78
CA VAL A 74 20.10 -26.16 8.79
C VAL A 74 19.44 -25.00 9.50
N GLN A 75 19.99 -23.80 9.31
CA GLN A 75 19.40 -22.56 9.79
C GLN A 75 18.33 -22.10 8.80
N ARG A 76 17.08 -21.98 9.28
CA ARG A 76 15.95 -21.47 8.49
C ARG A 76 15.47 -20.14 9.04
N ASN A 77 15.15 -19.22 8.14
CA ASN A 77 14.45 -17.99 8.51
C ASN A 77 12.96 -18.28 8.48
N ILE A 78 12.28 -17.90 9.55
CA ILE A 78 10.84 -17.95 9.66
C ILE A 78 10.33 -16.52 9.53
N TYR A 79 9.51 -16.26 8.52
CA TYR A 79 8.92 -14.96 8.25
C TYR A 79 7.47 -14.97 8.73
N THR A 80 7.15 -14.08 9.66
CA THR A 80 5.78 -13.84 10.13
C THR A 80 5.33 -12.46 9.64
N PHE A 81 4.40 -12.47 8.69
CA PHE A 81 3.78 -11.27 8.14
C PHE A 81 2.62 -10.87 9.03
N LYS A 82 2.70 -9.66 9.61
CA LYS A 82 1.60 -9.12 10.41
C LYS A 82 0.36 -8.98 9.54
N LYS A 83 -0.81 -9.12 10.16
CA LYS A 83 -2.09 -8.85 9.49
C LYS A 83 -2.05 -7.43 8.88
N PRO A 84 -2.37 -7.27 7.58
CA PRO A 84 -2.38 -5.96 6.96
C PRO A 84 -3.34 -5.02 7.69
N VAL A 85 -2.86 -3.81 7.99
CA VAL A 85 -3.74 -2.73 8.47
C VAL A 85 -4.63 -2.33 7.30
N ALA A 86 -5.94 -2.49 7.48
CA ALA A 86 -6.92 -2.12 6.47
C ALA A 86 -6.66 -0.69 6.00
N THR A 87 -6.75 -0.49 4.68
CA THR A 87 -6.64 0.83 4.04
C THR A 87 -5.33 1.58 4.26
N LYS A 88 -4.28 0.91 4.70
CA LYS A 88 -2.91 1.43 4.72
C LYS A 88 -2.18 1.18 3.39
N TYR A 89 -2.59 0.15 2.66
CA TYR A 89 -1.96 -0.33 1.43
C TYR A 89 -3.01 -0.56 0.35
N THR A 90 -2.57 -0.60 -0.91
CA THR A 90 -3.38 -1.18 -1.99
C THR A 90 -3.28 -2.69 -1.87
N ARG A 91 -4.39 -3.35 -1.48
CA ARG A 91 -4.47 -4.81 -1.49
C ARG A 91 -5.13 -5.27 -2.78
N LEU A 92 -4.50 -6.25 -3.40
CA LEU A 92 -4.96 -6.81 -4.67
C LEU A 92 -5.51 -8.22 -4.46
N ALA A 93 -6.56 -8.54 -5.19
CA ALA A 93 -7.22 -9.83 -5.19
C ALA A 93 -6.34 -10.91 -5.81
N LYS A 94 -6.56 -12.16 -5.37
CA LYS A 94 -5.91 -13.34 -5.95
C LYS A 94 -6.18 -13.48 -7.45
N GLY A 95 -7.24 -12.86 -7.98
CA GLY A 95 -7.56 -12.77 -9.40
C GLY A 95 -6.36 -12.38 -10.27
N LEU A 96 -5.47 -11.51 -9.79
CA LEU A 96 -4.26 -11.09 -10.51
C LEU A 96 -3.36 -12.29 -10.88
N TYR A 97 -3.28 -13.29 -10.00
CA TYR A 97 -2.47 -14.49 -10.23
C TYR A 97 -2.98 -15.31 -11.41
N PHE A 98 -4.30 -15.32 -11.62
CA PHE A 98 -4.97 -16.14 -12.64
C PHE A 98 -5.06 -15.46 -14.01
N LEU A 99 -4.61 -14.20 -14.15
CA LEU A 99 -4.52 -13.55 -15.45
C LEU A 99 -3.55 -14.30 -16.37
N ASP A 100 -3.87 -14.40 -17.65
CA ASP A 100 -2.98 -14.96 -18.67
C ASP A 100 -1.89 -13.96 -19.06
N LEU A 101 -0.99 -13.69 -18.11
CA LEU A 101 0.12 -12.76 -18.24
C LEU A 101 1.38 -13.39 -17.63
N ASP A 102 2.52 -13.08 -18.25
CA ASP A 102 3.82 -13.46 -17.71
C ASP A 102 3.99 -12.92 -16.28
N ILE A 103 4.67 -13.69 -15.45
CA ILE A 103 4.87 -13.37 -14.04
C ILE A 103 5.55 -12.01 -13.85
N LYS A 104 6.48 -11.61 -14.74
CA LYS A 104 7.14 -10.30 -14.67
C LYS A 104 6.18 -9.16 -15.01
N VAL A 105 5.21 -9.39 -15.88
CA VAL A 105 4.18 -8.40 -16.24
C VAL A 105 3.18 -8.26 -15.09
N LYS A 106 2.75 -9.36 -14.46
CA LYS A 106 1.99 -9.31 -13.20
C LYS A 106 2.75 -8.47 -12.16
N GLY A 107 4.05 -8.73 -12.00
CA GLY A 107 4.96 -7.95 -11.17
C GLY A 107 5.05 -6.47 -11.48
N TYR A 108 4.91 -6.14 -12.75
CA TYR A 108 4.88 -4.77 -13.20
C TYR A 108 3.56 -4.05 -12.83
N ILE A 109 2.40 -4.70 -12.99
CA ILE A 109 1.09 -4.15 -12.58
C ILE A 109 1.11 -3.75 -11.10
N ILE A 110 1.71 -4.58 -10.25
CA ILE A 110 1.82 -4.33 -8.80
C ILE A 110 2.72 -3.14 -8.51
N LYS A 111 3.83 -3.03 -9.25
CA LYS A 111 4.72 -1.88 -9.19
C LYS A 111 4.00 -0.60 -9.60
N LEU A 112 3.15 -0.65 -10.62
CA LEU A 112 2.32 0.48 -11.00
C LEU A 112 1.39 0.92 -9.88
N CYS A 113 0.75 -0.03 -9.17
CA CYS A 113 -0.10 0.29 -8.01
C CYS A 113 0.63 1.07 -6.90
N SER A 114 1.97 1.00 -6.84
CA SER A 114 2.75 1.76 -5.86
C SER A 114 3.01 3.22 -6.24
N ILE A 115 2.72 3.59 -7.49
CA ILE A 115 2.93 4.94 -8.03
C ILE A 115 1.64 5.56 -8.59
N THR A 116 0.53 4.82 -8.58
CA THR A 116 -0.79 5.34 -8.92
C THR A 116 -1.31 6.25 -7.82
N THR A 117 -2.07 7.27 -8.22
CA THR A 117 -2.93 8.00 -7.30
C THR A 117 -3.93 7.04 -6.66
N PRO A 118 -4.08 7.02 -5.33
CA PRO A 118 -5.01 6.13 -4.65
C PRO A 118 -6.44 6.28 -5.21
N ARG A 119 -7.16 5.16 -5.34
CA ARG A 119 -8.55 5.04 -5.84
C ARG A 119 -8.80 5.42 -7.30
N THR A 120 -8.12 6.41 -7.85
CA THR A 120 -8.28 6.76 -9.27
C THR A 120 -7.43 5.89 -10.18
N PHE A 121 -6.39 5.27 -9.62
CA PHE A 121 -5.44 4.45 -10.37
C PHE A 121 -4.78 5.19 -11.57
N LYS A 122 -4.83 6.53 -11.53
CA LYS A 122 -4.16 7.40 -12.49
C LYS A 122 -2.66 7.39 -12.21
N ILE A 123 -1.87 7.32 -13.28
CA ILE A 123 -0.42 7.40 -13.25
C ILE A 123 -0.04 8.73 -13.91
N ASP A 124 0.10 9.75 -13.08
CA ASP A 124 0.62 11.05 -13.47
C ASP A 124 2.13 11.12 -13.17
N LYS A 125 2.90 10.36 -13.96
CA LYS A 125 4.36 10.25 -13.84
C LYS A 125 4.97 10.13 -15.23
N SER A 126 5.98 10.94 -15.51
CA SER A 126 6.77 10.80 -16.73
C SER A 126 7.51 9.46 -16.77
N LEU A 127 7.87 9.01 -17.97
CA LEU A 127 8.64 7.77 -18.14
C LEU A 127 9.98 7.78 -17.36
N ARG A 128 10.58 8.97 -17.17
CA ARG A 128 11.81 9.15 -16.38
C ARG A 128 11.55 8.98 -14.89
N GLU A 129 10.44 9.48 -14.38
CA GLU A 129 10.05 9.29 -12.98
C GLU A 129 9.69 7.83 -12.71
N MET A 130 8.94 7.20 -13.60
CA MET A 130 8.62 5.78 -13.51
C MET A 130 9.90 4.92 -13.50
N GLU A 131 10.88 5.22 -14.35
CA GLU A 131 12.17 4.51 -14.34
C GLU A 131 12.83 4.54 -12.97
N LYS A 132 12.86 5.73 -12.32
CA LYS A 132 13.44 5.91 -10.98
C LYS A 132 12.64 5.18 -9.90
N LEU A 133 11.31 5.38 -9.88
CA LEU A 133 10.43 4.84 -8.85
C LEU A 133 10.31 3.32 -8.94
N LEU A 134 10.12 2.80 -10.16
CA LEU A 134 9.94 1.38 -10.40
C LEU A 134 11.26 0.62 -10.44
N LYS A 135 12.39 1.34 -10.60
CA LYS A 135 13.74 0.79 -10.80
C LYS A 135 13.76 -0.18 -11.99
N MET A 136 13.24 0.28 -13.13
CA MET A 136 13.12 -0.49 -14.38
C MET A 136 13.50 0.40 -15.56
N SER A 137 14.17 -0.17 -16.56
CA SER A 137 14.54 0.59 -17.75
C SER A 137 13.29 1.06 -18.51
N LYS A 138 13.40 2.23 -19.14
CA LYS A 138 12.32 2.79 -19.98
C LYS A 138 11.81 1.81 -21.03
N ASN A 139 12.69 1.03 -21.66
CA ASN A 139 12.30 0.04 -22.67
C ASN A 139 11.44 -1.08 -22.06
N THR A 140 11.78 -1.54 -20.86
CA THR A 140 10.98 -2.55 -20.16
C THR A 140 9.62 -1.99 -19.77
N ILE A 141 9.57 -0.74 -19.30
CA ILE A 141 8.32 -0.03 -18.97
C ILE A 141 7.42 0.07 -20.20
N LYS A 142 7.94 0.56 -21.33
CA LYS A 142 7.18 0.66 -22.59
C LYS A 142 6.64 -0.69 -23.04
N LYS A 143 7.50 -1.71 -23.10
CA LYS A 143 7.11 -3.07 -23.47
C LYS A 143 5.99 -3.61 -22.58
N TYR A 144 6.11 -3.42 -21.27
CA TYR A 144 5.09 -3.94 -20.34
C TYR A 144 3.80 -3.14 -20.42
N ASN A 145 3.84 -1.82 -20.62
CA ASN A 145 2.66 -1.00 -20.90
C ASN A 145 1.88 -1.52 -22.11
N GLU A 146 2.56 -1.77 -23.23
CA GLU A 146 1.92 -2.31 -24.45
C GLU A 146 1.23 -3.65 -24.19
N ILE A 147 1.82 -4.53 -23.37
CA ILE A 147 1.24 -5.83 -23.02
C ILE A 147 -0.03 -5.65 -22.18
N ILE A 148 0.01 -4.81 -21.15
CA ILE A 148 -1.14 -4.64 -20.25
C ILE A 148 -2.25 -3.78 -20.87
N GLU A 149 -1.91 -2.88 -21.80
CA GLU A 149 -2.87 -2.15 -22.63
C GLU A 149 -3.64 -3.11 -23.54
N LYS A 150 -2.94 -4.01 -24.26
CA LYS A 150 -3.58 -5.06 -25.07
C LYS A 150 -4.46 -6.01 -24.25
N ALA A 151 -4.13 -6.21 -22.97
CA ALA A 151 -4.93 -6.99 -22.04
C ALA A 151 -6.13 -6.20 -21.45
N GLY A 152 -6.32 -4.93 -21.84
CA GLY A 152 -7.40 -4.06 -21.33
C GLY A 152 -7.19 -3.55 -19.90
N LEU A 153 -5.99 -3.70 -19.34
CA LEU A 153 -5.64 -3.34 -17.96
C LEU A 153 -5.00 -1.96 -17.84
N LEU A 154 -4.68 -1.31 -18.96
CA LEU A 154 -4.13 0.04 -19.02
C LEU A 154 -4.78 0.82 -20.15
N GLU A 155 -5.07 2.09 -19.90
CA GLU A 155 -5.52 3.04 -20.90
C GLU A 155 -4.58 4.24 -20.91
N ILE A 156 -4.18 4.69 -22.10
CA ILE A 156 -3.44 5.92 -22.29
C ILE A 156 -4.47 7.05 -22.47
N THR A 157 -4.37 8.08 -21.63
CA THR A 157 -5.25 9.26 -21.62
C THR A 157 -4.43 10.49 -22.00
N GLU A 158 -5.09 11.62 -22.32
CA GLU A 158 -4.40 12.90 -22.57
C GLU A 158 -3.50 13.32 -21.39
N ASP A 159 -3.96 13.07 -20.15
CA ASP A 159 -3.27 13.43 -18.91
C ASP A 159 -2.41 12.29 -18.32
N GLY A 160 -1.96 11.33 -19.11
CA GLY A 160 -1.11 10.22 -18.65
C GLY A 160 -1.72 8.84 -18.87
N MET A 161 -1.76 7.99 -17.84
CA MET A 161 -2.27 6.63 -17.96
C MET A 161 -3.25 6.29 -16.83
N LEU A 162 -4.21 5.43 -17.13
CA LEU A 162 -5.20 4.89 -16.20
C LEU A 162 -5.04 3.37 -16.09
N LEU A 163 -4.77 2.88 -14.89
CA LEU A 163 -4.65 1.44 -14.63
C LEU A 163 -6.04 0.85 -14.31
N LYS A 164 -6.58 0.03 -15.22
CA LYS A 164 -7.92 -0.58 -15.14
C LYS A 164 -7.91 -1.88 -14.34
N ILE A 165 -7.80 -1.77 -13.03
CA ILE A 165 -7.68 -2.92 -12.13
C ILE A 165 -8.71 -2.95 -11.00
N ASP A 166 -9.79 -2.18 -11.10
CA ASP A 166 -10.80 -2.05 -10.03
C ASP A 166 -11.35 -3.40 -9.56
N SER A 167 -11.59 -4.33 -10.49
CA SER A 167 -12.04 -5.70 -10.20
C SER A 167 -11.01 -6.55 -9.45
N LEU A 168 -9.76 -6.10 -9.40
CA LEU A 168 -8.64 -6.73 -8.71
C LEU A 168 -8.31 -6.03 -7.39
N ILE A 169 -9.07 -5.01 -6.95
CA ILE A 169 -8.82 -4.31 -5.68
C ILE A 169 -9.63 -4.96 -4.55
N ILE A 170 -8.94 -5.31 -3.45
CA ILE A 170 -9.59 -5.67 -2.18
C ILE A 170 -9.85 -4.41 -1.35
N ASP A 171 -8.83 -3.56 -1.21
CA ASP A 171 -8.94 -2.21 -0.67
C ASP A 171 -7.77 -1.34 -1.17
N SER A 172 -7.87 -0.03 -0.99
CA SER A 172 -6.80 0.92 -1.29
C SER A 172 -6.45 1.76 -0.08
N PRO A 173 -5.30 2.46 -0.11
CA PRO A 173 -5.02 3.51 0.84
C PRO A 173 -6.19 4.47 0.86
N LYS A 174 -6.65 4.68 2.08
CA LYS A 174 -7.60 5.69 2.46
C LYS A 174 -6.81 7.02 2.35
N SER A 175 -7.20 7.90 1.43
CA SER A 175 -6.34 9.01 0.98
C SER A 175 -6.57 10.26 1.82
N GLU A 176 -5.46 10.91 2.21
CA GLU A 176 -5.48 12.21 2.87
C GLU A 176 -6.17 13.28 1.99
N GLU A 177 -6.10 13.13 0.66
CA GLU A 177 -6.79 13.98 -0.31
C GLU A 177 -8.31 13.89 -0.18
N LYS A 178 -8.88 12.69 -0.02
CA LYS A 178 -10.32 12.54 0.19
C LYS A 178 -10.73 13.05 1.56
N ALA A 179 -9.87 12.89 2.57
CA ALA A 179 -10.10 13.54 3.87
C ALA A 179 -10.14 15.06 3.71
N LYS A 180 -9.21 15.65 2.95
CA LYS A 180 -9.19 17.09 2.66
C LYS A 180 -10.41 17.56 1.87
N GLU A 181 -10.81 16.82 0.84
CA GLU A 181 -12.03 17.08 0.06
C GLU A 181 -13.26 17.07 0.97
N MET A 182 -13.44 16.01 1.78
CA MET A 182 -14.52 15.92 2.76
C MET A 182 -14.51 17.05 3.78
N LEU A 183 -13.33 17.45 4.26
CA LEU A 183 -13.21 18.58 5.19
C LEU A 183 -13.56 19.91 4.53
N ASN A 184 -13.23 20.09 3.25
CA ASN A 184 -13.55 21.29 2.50
C ASN A 184 -15.06 21.38 2.17
N ASP A 185 -15.68 20.27 1.80
CA ASP A 185 -17.14 20.17 1.62
C ASP A 185 -17.86 20.50 2.93
N PHE A 186 -17.37 19.94 4.04
CA PHE A 186 -17.92 20.20 5.36
C PHE A 186 -17.74 21.65 5.80
N ASP A 187 -16.58 22.27 5.49
CA ASP A 187 -16.32 23.68 5.74
C ASP A 187 -17.31 24.58 5.00
N THR A 188 -17.54 24.27 3.72
CA THR A 188 -18.51 25.00 2.87
C THR A 188 -19.91 24.97 3.47
N ILE A 189 -20.36 23.80 3.96
CA ILE A 189 -21.67 23.65 4.62
C ILE A 189 -21.75 24.46 5.91
N VAL A 190 -20.71 24.40 6.75
CA VAL A 190 -20.66 25.14 8.02
C VAL A 190 -20.67 26.64 7.78
N THR A 191 -19.85 27.14 6.85
CA THR A 191 -19.83 28.56 6.48
C THR A 191 -21.19 29.02 5.98
N PHE A 192 -21.82 28.28 5.07
CA PHE A 192 -23.16 28.59 4.59
C PHE A 192 -24.17 28.70 5.73
N LYS A 193 -24.16 27.77 6.70
CA LYS A 193 -25.07 27.82 7.85
C LYS A 193 -24.81 29.02 8.76
N GLN A 194 -23.54 29.34 9.02
CA GLN A 194 -23.18 30.52 9.82
C GLN A 194 -23.67 31.80 9.16
N ASP A 195 -23.50 31.94 7.85
CA ASP A 195 -23.95 33.10 7.08
C ASP A 195 -25.48 33.26 7.08
N GLN A 196 -26.21 32.14 7.09
CA GLN A 196 -27.68 32.12 7.15
C GLN A 196 -28.24 32.20 8.59
N GLY A 197 -27.38 32.30 9.62
CA GLY A 197 -27.81 32.30 11.02
C GLY A 197 -28.45 30.98 11.47
N ILE A 198 -28.19 29.88 10.77
CA ILE A 198 -28.70 28.54 11.09
C ILE A 198 -27.89 27.94 12.24
N GLN A 199 -28.57 27.37 13.24
CA GLN A 199 -27.92 26.72 14.37
C GLN A 199 -27.09 25.51 13.92
N LEU A 200 -25.83 25.45 14.38
CA LEU A 200 -24.93 24.34 14.10
C LEU A 200 -25.22 23.12 14.99
N ASN A 201 -25.04 21.94 14.42
CA ASN A 201 -25.10 20.69 15.16
C ASN A 201 -23.76 20.39 15.88
N ILE A 202 -23.76 19.36 16.74
CA ILE A 202 -22.58 18.97 17.53
C ILE A 202 -21.37 18.64 16.66
N GLN A 203 -21.56 17.97 15.51
CA GLN A 203 -20.46 17.61 14.61
C GLN A 203 -19.82 18.85 13.98
N GLU A 204 -20.63 19.82 13.60
CA GLU A 204 -20.20 21.12 13.04
C GLU A 204 -19.43 21.96 14.08
N MET A 205 -19.89 21.96 15.33
CA MET A 205 -19.17 22.60 16.44
C MET A 205 -17.81 21.92 16.72
N ILE A 206 -17.77 20.58 16.69
CA ILE A 206 -16.54 19.80 16.86
C ILE A 206 -15.56 20.07 15.71
N PHE A 207 -16.07 20.17 14.47
CA PHE A 207 -15.27 20.52 13.30
C PHE A 207 -14.62 21.90 13.46
N LEU A 208 -15.38 22.93 13.82
CA LEU A 208 -14.84 24.28 14.03
C LEU A 208 -13.75 24.32 15.12
N LYS A 209 -13.91 23.53 16.19
CA LYS A 209 -12.90 23.42 17.24
C LYS A 209 -11.61 22.79 16.71
N ALA A 210 -11.70 21.73 15.92
CA ALA A 210 -10.54 21.08 15.32
C ALA A 210 -9.87 21.94 14.23
N LYS A 211 -10.66 22.72 13.47
CA LYS A 211 -10.14 23.65 12.45
C LYS A 211 -9.23 24.72 13.08
N LYS A 212 -9.55 25.21 14.30
CA LYS A 212 -8.71 26.18 15.02
C LYS A 212 -7.29 25.68 15.30
N SER A 213 -7.09 24.37 15.45
CA SER A 213 -5.77 23.75 15.66
C SER A 213 -5.17 23.19 14.37
N ASP A 214 -5.70 23.56 13.20
CA ASP A 214 -5.32 23.01 11.89
C ASP A 214 -5.35 21.47 11.90
N PHE A 215 -6.34 20.91 12.60
CA PHE A 215 -6.58 19.48 12.76
C PHE A 215 -5.41 18.67 13.38
N LYS A 216 -4.38 19.33 13.94
CA LYS A 216 -3.17 18.68 14.49
C LYS A 216 -3.45 17.68 15.62
N GLU A 217 -4.55 17.88 16.35
CA GLU A 217 -4.97 17.02 17.46
C GLU A 217 -5.72 15.75 16.98
N ILE A 218 -6.07 15.68 15.69
CA ILE A 218 -6.82 14.56 15.11
C ILE A 218 -5.85 13.49 14.65
N LYS A 219 -5.67 12.46 15.49
CA LYS A 219 -4.77 11.32 15.23
C LYS A 219 -5.06 10.57 13.92
N ASN A 220 -6.32 10.56 13.48
CA ASN A 220 -6.76 9.90 12.25
C ASN A 220 -7.77 10.81 11.54
N ILE A 221 -7.23 11.81 10.81
CA ILE A 221 -8.01 12.86 10.16
C ILE A 221 -9.05 12.31 9.20
N GLU A 222 -8.77 11.18 8.57
CA GLU A 222 -9.66 10.57 7.61
C GLU A 222 -10.83 9.83 8.25
N SER A 223 -10.59 8.98 9.27
CA SER A 223 -11.72 8.33 9.95
C SER A 223 -12.63 9.36 10.64
N TRP A 224 -12.04 10.48 11.06
CA TRP A 224 -12.76 11.62 11.60
C TRP A 224 -13.55 12.37 10.51
N SER A 225 -12.98 12.61 9.31
CA SER A 225 -13.70 13.24 8.19
C SER A 225 -14.87 12.39 7.69
N TYR A 226 -14.73 11.06 7.65
CA TYR A 226 -15.85 10.15 7.36
C TYR A 226 -16.94 10.22 8.44
N TRP A 227 -16.59 10.34 9.72
CA TRP A 227 -17.58 10.50 10.79
C TRP A 227 -18.35 11.82 10.66
N LEU A 228 -17.65 12.92 10.32
CA LEU A 228 -18.31 14.20 10.02
C LEU A 228 -19.31 14.05 8.87
N ALA A 229 -18.93 13.39 7.78
CA ALA A 229 -19.76 13.25 6.59
C ALA A 229 -20.94 12.25 6.76
N SER A 230 -20.77 11.19 7.56
CA SER A 230 -21.74 10.07 7.61
C SER A 230 -22.50 9.93 8.93
N GLY A 231 -22.06 10.58 10.01
CA GLY A 231 -22.63 10.40 11.34
C GLY A 231 -22.30 9.06 12.02
N VAL A 232 -21.57 8.14 11.37
CA VAL A 232 -21.27 6.80 11.90
C VAL A 232 -20.18 6.87 12.99
N PRO A 233 -20.43 6.43 14.24
CA PRO A 233 -19.59 6.76 15.39
C PRO A 233 -18.10 6.44 15.22
N PHE A 234 -17.27 7.48 15.26
CA PHE A 234 -15.83 7.33 15.46
C PHE A 234 -15.58 6.97 16.93
N LYS A 235 -15.02 5.79 17.21
CA LYS A 235 -14.57 5.41 18.57
C LYS A 235 -13.32 6.21 18.95
N GLN A 236 -13.48 7.48 19.23
CA GLN A 236 -12.47 8.27 19.91
C GLN A 236 -12.56 7.93 21.41
N LYS A 237 -11.43 7.68 22.07
CA LYS A 237 -11.39 7.73 23.54
C LYS A 237 -11.55 9.19 23.95
N VAL A 238 -12.77 9.72 23.87
CA VAL A 238 -13.07 11.09 24.28
C VAL A 238 -12.99 11.11 25.82
N LYS A 239 -11.98 11.78 26.38
CA LYS A 239 -12.15 12.34 27.72
C LYS A 239 -13.30 13.33 27.58
N GLN A 240 -14.40 13.10 28.32
CA GLN A 240 -15.58 13.95 28.31
C GLN A 240 -15.18 15.42 28.26
N ILE A 241 -15.51 16.08 27.16
CA ILE A 241 -15.40 17.53 27.06
C ILE A 241 -16.68 18.04 27.70
N THR A 242 -16.58 18.45 28.97
CA THR A 242 -17.61 19.26 29.62
C THR A 242 -17.66 20.61 28.91
N LEU A 243 -18.79 20.90 28.27
CA LEU A 243 -19.11 22.24 27.81
C LEU A 243 -19.75 22.96 29.00
N ASN A 244 -19.10 24.02 29.49
CA ASN A 244 -19.72 25.02 30.36
C ASN A 244 -20.47 26.03 29.49
#